data_AF-A0A3D5HDB2-F1
#
_entry.id   AF-A0A3D5HDB2-F1
#
_cell.length_a   1.000
_cell.length_b   1.000
_cell.length_c   1.000
_cell.angle_alpha   90.00
_cell.angle_beta   90.00
_cell.angle_gamma   90.00
#
_symmetry.space_group_name_H-M   'P 1'
#
loop_
_entity.id
_entity.type
_entity.pdbx_description
1 polymer ?
#
loop_
_entity_poly.entity_id
_entity_poly.type
_entity_poly.pdbx_seq_one_letter_code
_entity_poly.pdbx_strand_id
1 'polypeptide(L)'
;MEIFKKYPTSLQWLFLLIVFFALCFAIDIPEGYKFIRAQAEHIKDPNQVAYSFLGIEVRYIEYGALWRLPPFLAWLPIWVNDSMFFLLNDWMPIEIWDAEIQEYETRPLILQITRMISASVLFLIEAFREILIGGVETVVAFTSWDWIDANPWAELP
;
A
#
# COMPACT_ATOMS: atom_id res chain seq x y z
N MET A 1 42.54 -10.00 5.36
CA MET A 1 42.70 -8.62 5.88
C MET A 1 42.05 -7.54 5.01
N GLU A 2 41.72 -7.83 3.74
CA GLU A 2 41.11 -6.83 2.83
C GLU A 2 39.62 -6.55 3.08
N ILE A 3 38.85 -7.56 3.50
CA ILE A 3 37.40 -7.43 3.77
C ILE A 3 37.13 -6.43 4.91
N PHE A 4 37.96 -6.42 5.95
CA PHE A 4 37.86 -5.50 7.09
C PHE A 4 38.09 -4.04 6.71
N LYS A 5 38.89 -3.76 5.67
CA LYS A 5 39.11 -2.39 5.17
C LYS A 5 38.03 -1.95 4.19
N LYS A 6 37.38 -2.89 3.49
CA LYS A 6 36.42 -2.60 2.43
C LYS A 6 35.06 -2.12 2.96
N TYR A 7 34.62 -2.62 4.12
CA TYR A 7 33.31 -2.27 4.72
C TYR A 7 33.39 -2.07 6.24
N PRO A 8 34.09 -1.02 6.72
CA PRO A 8 34.30 -0.80 8.15
C PRO A 8 32.98 -0.55 8.91
N THR A 9 32.02 0.15 8.28
CA THR A 9 30.74 0.50 8.89
C THR A 9 29.85 -0.73 9.08
N SER A 10 29.80 -1.65 8.10
CA SER A 10 28.99 -2.87 8.18
C SER A 10 29.45 -3.81 9.30
N LEU A 11 30.76 -3.90 9.53
CA LEU A 11 31.33 -4.68 10.63
C LEU A 11 31.04 -4.05 12.00
N GLN A 12 31.07 -2.72 12.09
CA GLN A 12 30.69 -2.01 13.31
C GLN A 12 29.22 -2.24 13.67
N TRP A 13 28.31 -2.21 12.69
CA TRP A 13 26.90 -2.53 12.89
C TRP A 13 26.67 -3.98 13.31
N LEU A 14 27.37 -4.93 12.69
CA LEU A 14 27.27 -6.34 13.03
C LEU A 14 27.76 -6.61 14.46
N PHE A 15 28.86 -5.96 14.88
CA PHE A 15 29.35 -6.05 16.25
C PHE A 15 28.36 -5.44 17.26
N LEU A 16 27.80 -4.26 16.96
CA LEU A 16 26.78 -3.63 17.81
C LEU A 16 25.53 -4.50 17.95
N LEU A 17 25.08 -5.15 16.87
CA LEU A 17 23.96 -6.09 16.91
C LEU A 17 24.24 -7.31 17.81
N ILE A 18 25.43 -7.88 17.71
CA ILE A 18 25.82 -9.02 18.56
C ILE A 18 25.84 -8.60 20.04
N VAL A 19 26.43 -7.45 20.36
CA VAL A 19 26.47 -6.93 21.74
C VAL A 19 25.06 -6.62 22.25
N PHE A 20 24.21 -6.03 21.43
CA PHE A 20 22.82 -5.73 21.76
C PHE A 20 22.04 -7.01 22.12
N PHE A 21 22.08 -8.04 21.28
CA PHE A 21 21.38 -9.29 21.56
C PHE A 21 21.95 -10.03 22.77
N ALA A 22 23.27 -10.04 22.94
CA ALA A 22 23.89 -10.62 24.12
C ALA A 22 23.42 -9.93 25.41
N LEU A 23 23.31 -8.60 25.41
CA LEU A 23 22.76 -7.84 26.54
C LEU A 23 21.27 -8.14 26.75
N CYS A 24 20.47 -8.28 25.70
CA CYS A 24 19.06 -8.68 25.83
C CYS A 24 18.90 -10.06 26.49
N PHE A 25 19.78 -11.01 26.22
CA PHE A 25 19.75 -12.33 26.85
C PHE A 25 20.38 -12.36 28.25
N ALA A 26 21.27 -11.42 28.58
CA ALA A 26 21.91 -11.33 29.88
C ALA A 26 21.09 -10.56 30.93
N ILE A 27 20.07 -9.82 30.50
CA ILE A 27 19.14 -9.13 31.42
C ILE A 27 18.19 -10.17 32.03
N ASP A 28 18.37 -10.40 33.32
CA ASP A 28 17.48 -11.26 34.10
C ASP A 28 16.14 -10.53 34.34
N ILE A 29 15.03 -11.25 34.18
CA ILE A 29 13.69 -10.65 34.23
C ILE A 29 13.33 -10.37 35.70
N PRO A 30 12.99 -9.12 36.08
CA PRO A 30 12.70 -8.75 37.46
C PRO A 30 11.53 -9.55 38.01
N GLU A 31 11.64 -10.00 39.27
CA GLU A 31 10.68 -10.86 39.98
C GLU A 31 9.21 -10.38 39.84
N GLY A 32 8.97 -9.07 39.87
CA GLY A 32 7.64 -8.47 39.68
C GLY A 32 6.95 -8.84 38.35
N TYR A 33 7.72 -9.03 37.29
CA TYR A 33 7.21 -9.47 35.98
C TYR A 33 6.89 -10.98 35.94
N LYS A 34 7.50 -11.79 36.81
CA LYS A 34 7.19 -13.23 36.94
C LYS A 34 5.80 -13.45 37.56
N PHE A 35 5.37 -12.58 38.48
CA PHE A 35 4.05 -12.66 39.11
C PHE A 35 2.91 -12.26 38.17
N ILE A 36 3.10 -11.22 37.36
CA ILE A 36 2.13 -10.82 36.32
C ILE A 36 1.94 -11.98 35.31
N ARG A 37 3.02 -12.68 34.97
CA ARG A 37 2.99 -13.88 34.12
C ARG A 37 2.18 -15.05 34.71
N ALA A 38 2.33 -15.32 36.01
CA ALA A 38 1.57 -16.38 36.67
C ALA A 38 0.06 -16.07 36.78
N GLN A 39 -0.30 -14.79 36.92
CA GLN A 39 -1.70 -14.35 36.99
C GLN A 39 -2.37 -14.38 35.60
N ALA A 40 -1.63 -14.01 34.55
CA ALA A 40 -2.05 -14.12 33.16
C ALA A 40 -2.27 -15.57 32.68
N GLU A 41 -1.45 -16.51 33.14
CA GLU A 41 -1.60 -17.94 32.82
C GLU A 41 -2.84 -18.58 33.49
N HIS A 42 -3.38 -17.98 34.55
CA HIS A 42 -4.47 -18.58 35.34
C HIS A 42 -5.88 -18.09 34.97
N ILE A 43 -6.01 -16.94 34.29
CA ILE A 43 -7.31 -16.43 33.83
C ILE A 43 -7.59 -16.97 32.41
N LYS A 44 -8.18 -18.17 32.35
CA LYS A 44 -8.83 -18.68 31.14
C LYS A 44 -10.25 -18.14 31.07
N ASP A 45 -10.44 -16.87 30.70
CA ASP A 45 -11.76 -16.39 30.32
C ASP A 45 -11.99 -16.72 28.83
N PRO A 46 -12.94 -17.61 28.48
CA PRO A 46 -13.21 -17.97 27.08
C PRO A 46 -13.75 -16.79 26.24
N ASN A 47 -14.08 -15.65 26.85
CA ASN A 47 -14.60 -14.46 26.18
C ASN A 47 -13.56 -13.33 25.95
N GLN A 48 -12.25 -13.58 26.12
CA GLN A 48 -11.22 -12.61 25.73
C GLN A 48 -11.13 -12.47 24.20
N VAL A 49 -11.97 -11.56 23.69
CA VAL A 49 -12.10 -11.00 22.33
C VAL A 49 -11.08 -11.48 21.29
N ALA A 50 -11.36 -12.59 20.63
CA ALA A 50 -10.71 -12.95 19.38
C ALA A 50 -11.42 -12.21 18.22
N TYR A 51 -10.68 -11.58 17.31
CA TYR A 51 -11.24 -11.05 16.07
C TYR A 51 -10.45 -11.57 14.86
N SER A 52 -11.16 -11.79 13.75
CA SER A 52 -10.54 -12.27 12.51
C SER A 52 -10.07 -11.08 11.68
N PHE A 53 -8.77 -10.98 11.44
CA PHE A 53 -8.18 -10.03 10.51
C PHE A 53 -7.65 -10.79 9.30
N LEU A 54 -8.27 -10.59 8.13
CA LEU A 54 -7.88 -11.25 6.87
C LEU A 54 -7.78 -12.79 6.98
N GLY A 55 -8.70 -13.42 7.70
CA GLY A 55 -8.72 -14.89 7.88
C GLY A 55 -7.73 -15.43 8.92
N ILE A 56 -6.97 -14.56 9.58
CA ILE A 56 -6.09 -14.91 10.69
C ILE A 56 -6.82 -14.60 12.00
N GLU A 57 -7.00 -15.62 12.86
CA GLU A 57 -7.55 -15.43 14.20
C GLU A 57 -6.55 -14.67 15.07
N VAL A 58 -6.84 -13.40 15.34
CA VAL A 58 -6.07 -12.58 16.28
C VAL A 58 -6.72 -12.71 17.65
N ARG A 59 -6.04 -13.44 18.54
CA ARG A 59 -6.44 -13.58 19.94
C ARG A 59 -5.64 -12.59 20.79
N TYR A 60 -6.29 -11.94 21.75
CA TYR A 60 -5.60 -11.25 22.84
C TYR A 60 -4.97 -12.29 23.78
N ILE A 61 -3.88 -12.90 23.33
CA ILE A 61 -2.98 -13.67 24.18
C ILE A 61 -1.88 -12.69 24.55
N GLU A 62 -1.65 -12.47 25.84
CA GLU A 62 -0.64 -11.55 26.38
C GLU A 62 0.81 -11.84 25.88
N TYR A 63 0.99 -12.93 25.13
CA TYR A 63 2.25 -13.42 24.56
C TYR A 63 2.28 -13.56 23.03
N GLY A 64 1.22 -13.20 22.29
CA GLY A 64 1.22 -13.28 20.82
C GLY A 64 2.04 -12.16 20.16
N ALA A 65 3.07 -12.47 19.36
CA ALA A 65 3.94 -11.45 18.74
C ALA A 65 3.22 -10.29 18.03
N LEU A 66 1.98 -10.53 17.56
CA LEU A 66 1.13 -9.56 16.87
C LEU A 66 0.50 -8.48 17.79
N TRP A 67 0.46 -8.63 19.12
CA TRP A 67 -0.04 -7.55 19.99
C TRP A 67 0.89 -6.32 20.00
N ARG A 68 2.15 -6.49 19.59
CA ARG A 68 3.13 -5.40 19.37
C ARG A 68 3.15 -4.87 17.94
N LEU A 69 2.27 -5.37 17.07
CA LEU A 69 2.19 -4.93 15.67
C LEU A 69 1.91 -3.43 15.53
N PRO A 70 1.06 -2.78 16.35
CA PRO A 70 0.85 -1.33 16.23
C PRO A 70 2.14 -0.52 16.49
N PRO A 71 2.93 -0.77 17.57
CA PRO A 71 4.27 -0.19 17.70
C PRO A 71 5.23 -0.51 16.55
N PHE A 72 5.20 -1.74 16.02
CA PHE A 72 6.06 -2.13 14.90
C PHE A 72 5.69 -1.47 13.57
N LEU A 73 4.43 -1.04 13.39
CA LEU A 73 3.96 -0.32 12.22
C LEU A 73 3.85 1.19 12.43
N ALA A 74 4.27 1.71 13.59
CA ALA A 74 4.17 3.15 13.90
C ALA A 74 4.97 4.04 12.93
N TRP A 75 6.02 3.49 12.30
CA TRP A 75 6.82 4.18 11.29
C TRP A 75 6.15 4.23 9.91
N LEU A 76 5.18 3.34 9.64
CA LEU A 76 4.59 3.18 8.31
C LEU A 76 3.78 4.42 7.86
N PRO A 77 2.92 5.03 8.71
CA PRO A 77 2.24 6.27 8.34
C PRO A 77 3.20 7.41 8.01
N ILE A 78 4.31 7.55 8.76
CA ILE A 78 5.33 8.57 8.53
C ILE A 78 6.02 8.31 7.18
N TRP A 79 6.43 7.07 6.94
CA TRP A 79 7.10 6.70 5.70
C TRP A 79 6.20 6.89 4.47
N VAL A 80 4.92 6.53 4.56
CA VAL A 80 3.95 6.76 3.48
C VAL A 80 3.79 8.26 3.20
N ASN A 81 3.64 9.08 4.26
CA ASN A 81 3.53 10.51 4.11
C ASN A 81 4.75 11.14 3.43
N ASP A 82 5.95 10.81 3.92
CA ASP A 82 7.20 11.38 3.40
C ASP A 82 7.46 10.93 1.96
N SER A 83 7.14 9.67 1.64
CA SER A 83 7.22 9.14 0.29
C SER A 83 6.25 9.86 -0.66
N MET A 84 5.00 10.09 -0.23
CA MET A 84 4.01 10.82 -1.02
C MET A 84 4.43 12.27 -1.22
N PHE A 85 4.93 12.94 -0.18
CA PHE A 85 5.44 14.30 -0.26
C PHE A 85 6.61 14.40 -1.25
N PHE A 86 7.57 13.47 -1.17
CA PHE A 86 8.69 13.41 -2.11
C PHE A 86 8.22 13.18 -3.55
N LEU A 87 7.32 12.21 -3.78
CA LEU A 87 6.79 11.92 -5.12
C LEU A 87 6.04 13.12 -5.73
N LEU A 88 5.29 13.84 -4.90
CA LEU A 88 4.48 14.98 -5.33
C LEU A 88 5.26 16.28 -5.49
N ASN A 89 6.47 16.42 -4.95
CA ASN A 89 7.18 17.71 -5.02
C ASN A 89 8.57 17.58 -5.65
N ASP A 90 9.33 16.56 -5.25
CA ASP A 90 10.77 16.50 -5.52
C ASP A 90 11.14 15.40 -6.54
N TRP A 91 10.24 14.45 -6.78
CA TRP A 91 10.53 13.31 -7.64
C TRP A 91 10.48 13.69 -9.12
N MET A 92 11.67 13.81 -9.71
CA MET A 92 11.91 14.02 -11.13
C MET A 92 11.10 15.23 -11.66
N PRO A 93 11.44 16.46 -11.22
CA PRO A 93 10.79 17.65 -11.75
C PRO A 93 11.12 17.80 -13.23
N ILE A 94 10.09 18.12 -14.02
CA ILE A 94 10.21 18.40 -15.45
C ILE A 94 9.65 19.80 -15.73
N GLU A 95 10.26 20.48 -16.69
CA GLU A 95 9.80 21.79 -17.15
C GLU A 95 8.74 21.58 -18.24
N ILE A 96 7.54 22.11 -17.98
CA ILE A 96 6.42 22.06 -18.92
C ILE A 96 6.10 23.48 -19.34
N TRP A 97 5.95 23.69 -20.64
CA TRP A 97 5.51 24.97 -21.18
C TRP A 97 4.05 25.23 -20.82
N ASP A 98 3.79 26.32 -20.09
CA ASP A 98 2.44 26.80 -19.83
C ASP A 98 2.06 27.87 -20.86
N ALA A 99 1.09 27.56 -21.71
CA ALA A 99 0.67 28.44 -22.79
C ALA A 99 -0.11 29.67 -22.29
N GLU A 100 -0.68 29.64 -21.09
CA GLU A 100 -1.45 30.75 -20.52
C GLU A 100 -0.52 31.85 -20.01
N ILE A 101 0.56 31.45 -19.34
CA ILE A 101 1.52 32.37 -18.71
C ILE A 101 2.73 32.64 -19.65
N GLN A 102 2.87 31.85 -20.72
CA GLN A 102 4.00 31.91 -21.67
C GLN A 102 5.36 31.68 -21.00
N GLU A 103 5.39 30.83 -19.98
CA GLU A 103 6.59 30.51 -19.20
C GLU A 103 6.68 29.00 -18.92
N TYR A 104 7.89 28.52 -18.63
CA TYR A 104 8.11 27.14 -18.21
C TYR A 104 7.87 27.02 -16.71
N GLU A 105 6.95 26.15 -16.32
CA GLU A 105 6.70 25.81 -14.91
C GLU A 105 7.32 24.46 -14.58
N THR A 106 8.03 24.40 -13.45
CA THR A 106 8.56 23.15 -12.92
C THR A 106 7.47 22.40 -12.18
N ARG A 107 7.05 21.27 -12.74
CA ARG A 107 6.02 20.40 -12.14
C ARG A 107 6.56 18.98 -11.91
N PRO A 108 6.12 18.28 -10.85
CA PRO A 108 6.52 16.91 -10.56
C PRO A 108 5.96 15.96 -11.63
N LEU A 109 6.77 15.00 -12.08
CA LEU A 109 6.37 14.07 -13.14
C LEU A 109 5.14 13.22 -12.75
N ILE A 110 5.00 12.89 -11.46
CA ILE A 110 3.88 12.09 -10.95
C ILE A 110 2.52 12.73 -11.25
N LEU A 111 2.45 14.07 -11.24
CA LEU A 111 1.21 14.81 -11.49
C LEU A 111 0.80 14.72 -12.96
N GLN A 112 1.78 14.69 -13.87
CA GLN A 112 1.51 14.46 -15.29
C GLN A 112 1.06 13.02 -15.54
N ILE A 113 1.69 12.03 -14.89
CA ILE A 113 1.25 10.63 -14.97
C ILE A 113 -0.20 10.48 -14.50
N THR A 114 -0.55 11.02 -13.34
CA THR A 114 -1.92 10.86 -12.79
C THR A 114 -2.96 11.54 -13.68
N ARG A 115 -2.65 12.72 -14.26
CA ARG A 115 -3.52 13.35 -15.25
C ARG A 115 -3.70 12.50 -16.50
N MET A 116 -2.62 11.91 -17.03
CA MET A 116 -2.71 11.01 -18.18
C MET A 116 -3.52 9.75 -17.87
N ILE A 117 -3.38 9.17 -16.67
CA ILE A 117 -4.17 8.02 -16.24
C ILE A 117 -5.65 8.42 -16.15
N SER A 118 -5.98 9.55 -15.53
CA SER A 118 -7.36 10.03 -15.46
C SER A 118 -7.97 10.26 -16.85
N ALA A 119 -7.22 10.87 -17.77
CA ALA A 119 -7.65 11.03 -19.15
C ALA A 119 -7.82 9.70 -19.88
N SER A 120 -6.90 8.75 -19.65
CA SER A 120 -7.00 7.39 -20.20
C SER A 120 -8.22 6.64 -19.67
N VAL A 121 -8.53 6.76 -18.39
CA VAL A 121 -9.72 6.14 -17.79
C VAL A 121 -10.99 6.78 -18.34
N LEU A 122 -11.02 8.10 -18.48
CA LEU A 122 -12.15 8.80 -19.09
C LEU A 122 -12.37 8.36 -20.54
N PHE A 123 -11.29 8.28 -21.32
CA PHE A 123 -11.32 7.72 -22.67
C PHE A 123 -11.83 6.27 -22.68
N LEU A 124 -11.36 5.41 -21.77
CA LEU A 124 -11.84 4.03 -21.69
C LEU A 124 -13.33 3.97 -21.34
N ILE A 125 -13.80 4.80 -20.41
CA ILE A 125 -15.23 4.88 -20.07
C ILE A 125 -16.05 5.31 -21.27
N GLU A 126 -15.59 6.32 -22.03
CA GLU A 126 -16.25 6.78 -23.26
C GLU A 126 -16.22 5.70 -24.35
N ALA A 127 -15.09 5.01 -24.54
CA ALA A 127 -14.96 3.92 -25.50
C ALA A 127 -15.86 2.73 -25.14
N PHE A 128 -15.89 2.33 -23.86
CA PHE A 128 -16.81 1.30 -23.39
C PHE A 128 -18.26 1.75 -23.52
N ARG A 129 -18.56 3.03 -23.27
CA ARG A 129 -19.88 3.60 -23.49
C ARG A 129 -20.25 3.55 -24.97
N GLU A 130 -19.37 3.90 -25.90
CA GLU A 130 -19.70 3.86 -27.33
C GLU A 130 -19.80 2.43 -27.87
N ILE A 131 -18.97 1.50 -27.37
CA ILE A 131 -19.03 0.09 -27.78
C ILE A 131 -20.25 -0.64 -27.19
N LEU A 132 -20.60 -0.38 -25.92
CA LEU A 132 -21.70 -1.06 -25.21
C LEU A 132 -23.04 -0.30 -25.29
N ILE A 133 -23.00 1.03 -25.22
CA ILE A 133 -24.16 1.93 -25.11
C ILE A 133 -24.31 2.83 -26.36
N GLY A 134 -23.30 2.95 -27.23
CA GLY A 134 -23.38 3.58 -28.56
C GLY A 134 -24.18 2.75 -29.57
N GLY A 135 -25.21 2.06 -29.07
CA GLY A 135 -26.59 2.43 -29.40
C GLY A 135 -26.93 2.13 -30.84
N VAL A 136 -27.29 0.88 -31.14
CA VAL A 136 -27.80 0.41 -32.44
C VAL A 136 -26.80 0.54 -33.60
N GLU A 137 -26.26 1.71 -33.95
CA GLU A 137 -25.40 1.89 -35.14
C GLU A 137 -24.11 1.05 -35.10
N THR A 138 -23.48 0.89 -33.95
CA THR A 138 -22.29 0.02 -33.83
C THR A 138 -22.66 -1.46 -34.04
N VAL A 139 -23.83 -1.90 -33.54
CA VAL A 139 -24.34 -3.27 -33.74
C VAL A 139 -24.78 -3.48 -35.19
N VAL A 140 -25.47 -2.49 -35.78
CA VAL A 140 -25.87 -2.46 -37.20
C VAL A 140 -24.66 -2.55 -38.11
N ALA A 141 -23.56 -1.86 -37.79
CA ALA A 141 -22.33 -1.90 -38.59
C ALA A 141 -21.74 -3.32 -38.70
N PHE A 142 -21.94 -4.18 -37.68
CA PHE A 142 -21.46 -5.56 -37.67
C PHE A 142 -22.51 -6.61 -38.04
N THR A 143 -23.81 -6.31 -37.94
CA THR A 143 -24.88 -7.33 -38.08
C THR A 143 -25.97 -7.02 -39.11
N SER A 144 -26.11 -5.77 -39.57
CA SER A 144 -27.17 -5.22 -40.45
C SER A 144 -28.53 -4.94 -39.78
N TRP A 145 -29.30 -4.00 -40.36
CA TRP A 145 -30.64 -3.61 -39.91
C TRP A 145 -31.64 -4.78 -39.90
N ASP A 146 -31.56 -5.67 -40.91
CA ASP A 146 -32.42 -6.85 -41.01
C ASP A 146 -32.25 -7.82 -39.81
N TRP A 147 -31.07 -7.85 -39.20
CA TRP A 147 -30.78 -8.72 -38.04
C TRP A 147 -31.30 -8.14 -36.72
N ILE A 148 -31.28 -6.81 -36.58
CA ILE A 148 -31.84 -6.10 -35.42
C ILE A 148 -33.37 -6.17 -35.43
N ASP A 149 -34.00 -5.98 -36.60
CA ASP A 149 -35.45 -6.14 -36.76
C ASP A 149 -35.94 -7.56 -36.38
N ALA A 150 -35.07 -8.56 -36.58
CA ALA A 150 -35.34 -9.95 -36.18
C ALA A 150 -35.10 -10.23 -34.69
N ASN A 151 -34.33 -9.39 -33.98
CA ASN A 151 -33.91 -9.60 -32.59
C ASN A 151 -34.14 -8.35 -31.73
N PRO A 152 -35.40 -8.05 -31.36
CA PRO A 152 -35.76 -6.81 -30.65
C PRO A 152 -35.18 -6.70 -29.23
N TRP A 153 -34.65 -7.77 -28.65
CA TRP A 153 -33.93 -7.74 -27.37
C TRP A 153 -32.52 -7.12 -27.47
N ALA A 154 -32.01 -6.97 -28.69
CA ALA A 154 -30.71 -6.35 -28.97
C ALA A 154 -30.82 -4.83 -29.24
N GLU A 155 -32.04 -4.29 -29.36
CA GLU A 155 -32.29 -2.84 -29.31
C GLU A 155 -32.11 -2.35 -27.86
N LEU A 156 -30.93 -1.80 -27.58
CA LEU A 156 -30.69 -1.05 -26.36
C LEU A 156 -31.12 0.42 -26.58
N PRO A 157 -31.71 1.08 -25.55
CA PRO A 157 -32.18 2.47 -25.64
C PRO A 157 -31.06 3.49 -25.85
#